data_AF-A0AA43UDU2-F1
#
_entry.id   AF-A0AA43UDU2-F1
#
_cell.length_a   1.000
_cell.length_b   1.000
_cell.length_c   1.000
_cell.angle_alpha   90.00
_cell.angle_beta   90.00
_cell.angle_gamma   90.00
#
_symmetry.space_group_name_H-M   'P 1'
#
loop_
_entity.id
_entity.type
_entity.pdbx_description
1 polymer ?
#
loop_
_entity_poly.entity_id
_entity_poly.type
_entity_poly.pdbx_seq_one_letter_code
_entity_poly.pdbx_strand_id
1 'polypeptide(L)'
;MKALCFTVDLDRDVNIPVKGRREAGSFDRGNGTQPRFESTARGTELLVEMLDSLHIDATFFAEARALHSSGAYQYLEGYEVAMHGLDHEDLTGLKTGISLDYGELRAIVERSISMIRDCTGTSPKGFRSPYMLANEDLLSFLPEYGITYDSSYYVYADRVVRLYRLDGGLLEIPVVKANDALGNQITSYLWPVHEGKRPKEDIV
;
A
#
# COMPACT_ATOMS: atom_id res chain seq x y z
N MET A 1 7.43 -11.45 -22.00
CA MET A 1 6.09 -11.62 -21.40
C MET A 1 5.60 -10.25 -20.97
N LYS A 2 4.32 -9.92 -21.21
CA LYS A 2 3.67 -8.73 -20.64
C LYS A 2 2.78 -9.23 -19.49
N ALA A 3 2.68 -8.46 -18.42
CA ALA A 3 1.84 -8.78 -17.26
C ALA A 3 1.03 -7.55 -16.87
N LEU A 4 -0.17 -7.79 -16.33
CA LEU A 4 -1.03 -6.79 -15.70
C LEU A 4 -1.28 -7.28 -14.28
N CYS A 5 -1.00 -6.44 -13.29
CA CYS A 5 -1.24 -6.77 -11.89
C CYS A 5 -2.27 -5.80 -11.33
N PHE A 6 -3.37 -6.31 -10.79
CA PHE A 6 -4.32 -5.51 -10.02
C PHE A 6 -3.85 -5.49 -8.57
N THR A 7 -3.64 -4.29 -8.01
CA THR A 7 -3.16 -4.15 -6.63
C THR A 7 -4.04 -3.19 -5.85
N VAL A 8 -4.23 -3.47 -4.58
CA VAL A 8 -5.06 -2.69 -3.67
C VAL A 8 -4.23 -2.30 -2.46
N ASP A 9 -4.18 -1.02 -2.12
CA ASP A 9 -3.65 -0.57 -0.84
C ASP A 9 -4.81 -0.60 0.16
N LEU A 10 -4.75 -1.54 1.11
CA LEU A 10 -5.76 -1.77 2.14
C LEU A 10 -5.38 -0.95 3.37
N ASP A 11 -5.78 0.31 3.34
CA ASP A 11 -5.52 1.31 4.38
C ASP A 11 -6.66 1.38 5.39
N ARG A 12 -6.40 2.01 6.54
CA ARG A 12 -7.45 2.62 7.37
C ARG A 12 -8.30 3.62 6.58
N ASP A 13 -9.51 3.87 7.07
CA ASP A 13 -10.48 4.76 6.42
C ASP A 13 -9.89 6.16 6.20
N VAL A 14 -9.67 6.53 4.94
CA VAL A 14 -9.19 7.86 4.52
C VAL A 14 -7.99 8.31 5.35
N ASN A 15 -6.94 7.48 5.31
CA ASN A 15 -5.65 7.72 5.95
C ASN A 15 -5.11 9.15 5.70
N ILE A 16 -4.58 9.77 6.75
CA ILE A 16 -3.87 11.05 6.67
C ILE A 16 -2.60 11.02 7.53
N PRO A 17 -1.50 11.63 7.05
CA PRO A 17 -0.36 11.89 7.92
C PRO A 17 -0.76 12.94 8.96
N VAL A 18 -0.37 12.74 10.22
CA VAL A 18 -0.64 13.71 11.28
C VAL A 18 0.69 14.25 11.81
N LYS A 19 0.88 15.57 11.71
CA LYS A 19 2.13 16.23 12.14
C LYS A 19 2.42 15.92 13.62
N GLY A 20 3.65 15.49 13.90
CA GLY A 20 4.10 15.13 15.25
C GLY A 20 3.62 13.77 15.76
N ARG A 21 3.01 12.94 14.89
CA ARG A 21 2.61 11.55 15.21
C ARG A 21 3.31 10.58 14.26
N ARG A 22 3.54 9.36 14.75
CA ARG A 22 4.10 8.25 13.96
C ARG A 22 3.02 7.61 13.10
N GLU A 23 1.92 7.24 13.75
CA GLU A 23 0.78 6.58 13.13
C GLU A 23 -0.02 7.57 12.28
N ALA A 24 -0.58 7.08 11.16
CA ALA A 24 -1.59 7.83 10.44
C ALA A 24 -2.83 8.09 11.29
N GLY A 25 -3.58 9.12 10.95
CA GLY A 25 -4.97 9.27 11.38
C GLY A 25 -5.93 8.81 10.29
N SER A 26 -7.22 8.70 10.63
CA SER A 26 -8.29 8.77 9.63
C SER A 26 -8.78 10.21 9.50
N PHE A 27 -9.12 10.66 8.30
CA PHE A 27 -9.54 12.04 8.04
C PHE A 27 -10.65 12.49 9.01
N ASP A 28 -10.55 13.69 9.58
CA ASP A 28 -11.52 14.14 10.59
C ASP A 28 -12.90 14.40 9.97
N ARG A 29 -13.92 13.74 10.50
CA ARG A 29 -15.33 13.92 10.14
C ARG A 29 -16.18 14.41 11.33
N GLY A 30 -15.56 15.14 12.26
CA GLY A 30 -16.19 15.70 13.47
C GLY A 30 -15.86 14.96 14.77
N ASN A 31 -14.99 13.94 14.72
CA ASN A 31 -14.63 13.09 15.85
C ASN A 31 -13.10 12.95 16.03
N GLY A 32 -12.32 13.83 15.39
CA GLY A 32 -10.87 13.78 15.39
C GLY A 32 -10.30 12.74 14.43
N THR A 33 -9.00 12.47 14.59
CA THR A 33 -8.19 11.67 13.66
C THR A 33 -7.86 10.27 14.18
N GLN A 34 -8.73 9.73 15.04
CA GLN A 34 -8.60 8.36 15.51
C GLN A 34 -8.76 7.38 14.34
N PRO A 35 -8.07 6.22 14.35
CA PRO A 35 -8.15 5.26 13.27
C PRO A 35 -9.57 4.68 13.17
N ARG A 36 -10.04 4.51 11.94
CA ARG A 36 -11.32 3.87 11.61
C ARG A 36 -11.12 2.86 10.49
N PHE A 37 -11.96 1.84 10.46
CA PHE A 37 -11.76 0.66 9.59
C PHE A 37 -13.07 0.11 9.02
N GLU A 38 -14.21 0.79 9.24
CA GLU A 38 -15.52 0.31 8.78
C GLU A 38 -15.59 0.32 7.25
N SER A 39 -15.05 1.37 6.62
CA SER A 39 -15.01 1.48 5.16
C SER A 39 -14.01 0.49 4.58
N THR A 40 -12.89 0.24 5.25
CA THR A 40 -11.93 -0.83 4.90
C THR A 40 -12.63 -2.19 4.85
N ALA A 41 -13.32 -2.60 5.93
CA ALA A 41 -14.00 -3.89 6.00
C ALA A 41 -15.02 -4.06 4.87
N ARG A 42 -15.92 -3.08 4.71
CA ARG A 42 -16.99 -3.15 3.71
C ARG A 42 -16.46 -3.03 2.28
N GLY A 43 -15.44 -2.20 2.07
CA GLY A 43 -14.79 -2.01 0.78
C GLY A 43 -14.08 -3.28 0.32
N THR A 44 -13.36 -3.97 1.22
CA THR A 44 -12.70 -5.24 0.89
C THR A 44 -13.71 -6.31 0.52
N GLU A 45 -14.78 -6.50 1.29
CA GLU A 45 -15.84 -7.48 0.99
C GLU A 45 -16.42 -7.28 -0.42
N LEU A 46 -16.84 -6.04 -0.74
CA LEU A 46 -17.42 -5.69 -2.04
C LEU A 46 -16.42 -5.87 -3.19
N LEU A 47 -15.15 -5.52 -2.96
CA LEU A 47 -14.12 -5.61 -3.97
C LEU A 47 -13.75 -7.06 -4.27
N VAL A 48 -13.61 -7.90 -3.25
CA VAL A 48 -13.35 -9.33 -3.40
C VAL A 48 -14.50 -10.01 -4.15
N GLU A 49 -15.76 -9.74 -3.77
CA GLU A 49 -16.93 -10.29 -4.48
C GLU A 49 -16.89 -9.97 -5.98
N MET A 50 -16.51 -8.74 -6.33
CA MET A 50 -16.34 -8.32 -7.72
C MET A 50 -15.16 -9.03 -8.39
N LEU A 51 -13.98 -9.07 -7.76
CA LEU A 51 -12.78 -9.71 -8.31
C LEU A 51 -12.99 -11.21 -8.56
N ASP A 52 -13.63 -11.91 -7.63
CA ASP A 52 -13.99 -13.32 -7.75
C ASP A 52 -14.93 -13.55 -8.93
N SER A 53 -15.95 -12.70 -9.08
CA SER A 53 -16.91 -12.79 -10.19
C SER A 53 -16.27 -12.58 -11.58
N LEU A 54 -15.16 -11.84 -11.61
CA LEU A 54 -14.40 -11.53 -12.82
C LEU A 54 -13.20 -12.48 -13.02
N HIS A 55 -12.92 -13.36 -12.06
CA HIS A 55 -11.73 -14.23 -12.04
C HIS A 55 -10.42 -13.44 -12.20
N ILE A 56 -10.28 -12.34 -11.46
CA ILE A 56 -9.09 -11.48 -11.48
C ILE A 56 -8.28 -11.73 -10.20
N ASP A 57 -7.05 -12.22 -10.38
CA ASP A 57 -6.08 -12.28 -9.28
C ASP A 57 -5.63 -10.86 -8.88
N ALA A 58 -5.40 -10.66 -7.59
CA ALA A 58 -4.95 -9.38 -7.04
C ALA A 58 -3.99 -9.53 -5.86
N THR A 59 -3.20 -8.47 -5.63
CA THR A 59 -2.35 -8.31 -4.45
C THR A 59 -2.89 -7.18 -3.57
N PHE A 60 -3.12 -7.47 -2.29
CA PHE A 60 -3.52 -6.50 -1.28
C PHE A 60 -2.30 -6.09 -0.45
N PHE A 61 -1.79 -4.88 -0.65
CA PHE A 61 -0.81 -4.25 0.22
C PHE A 61 -1.52 -3.75 1.47
N ALA A 62 -1.44 -4.51 2.55
CA ALA A 62 -2.25 -4.29 3.73
C ALA A 62 -1.49 -3.54 4.84
N GLU A 63 -2.08 -2.45 5.30
CA GLU A 63 -1.72 -1.87 6.60
C GLU A 63 -2.09 -2.90 7.67
N ALA A 64 -1.11 -3.40 8.43
CA ALA A 64 -1.33 -4.55 9.30
C ALA A 64 -2.42 -4.30 10.36
N ARG A 65 -2.47 -3.09 10.94
CA ARG A 65 -3.53 -2.69 11.88
C ARG A 65 -4.89 -2.68 11.21
N ALA A 66 -5.02 -2.12 10.01
CA ALA A 66 -6.27 -2.07 9.28
C ALA A 66 -6.76 -3.48 8.94
N LEU A 67 -5.88 -4.34 8.43
CA LEU A 67 -6.20 -5.73 8.14
C LEU A 67 -6.77 -6.46 9.37
N HIS A 68 -6.05 -6.40 10.49
CA HIS A 68 -6.46 -7.05 11.73
C HIS A 68 -7.76 -6.46 12.30
N SER A 69 -7.84 -5.13 12.41
CA SER A 69 -8.91 -4.47 13.16
C SER A 69 -10.21 -4.38 12.38
N SER A 70 -10.15 -4.40 11.04
CA SER A 70 -11.33 -4.45 10.18
C SER A 70 -11.93 -5.86 10.06
N GLY A 71 -11.13 -6.91 10.31
CA GLY A 71 -11.51 -8.29 9.96
C GLY A 71 -11.42 -8.59 8.45
N ALA A 72 -10.91 -7.66 7.63
CA ALA A 72 -10.90 -7.80 6.18
C ALA A 72 -10.14 -9.04 5.67
N TYR A 73 -9.20 -9.55 6.46
CA TYR A 73 -8.46 -10.79 6.15
C TYR A 73 -9.37 -12.01 5.90
N GLN A 74 -10.60 -12.01 6.45
CA GLN A 74 -11.57 -13.09 6.26
C GLN A 74 -12.02 -13.25 4.80
N TYR A 75 -11.87 -12.21 3.99
CA TYR A 75 -12.24 -12.22 2.56
C TYR A 75 -11.05 -12.46 1.63
N LEU A 76 -9.81 -12.48 2.15
CA LEU A 76 -8.60 -12.48 1.32
C LEU A 76 -8.02 -13.88 1.07
N GLU A 77 -8.78 -14.94 1.35
CA GLU A 77 -8.36 -16.29 1.02
C GLU A 77 -8.17 -16.42 -0.50
N GLY A 78 -7.02 -16.95 -0.92
CA GLY A 78 -6.65 -17.07 -2.34
C GLY A 78 -5.98 -15.84 -2.95
N TYR A 79 -6.00 -14.69 -2.28
CA TYR A 79 -5.30 -13.48 -2.71
C TYR A 79 -3.92 -13.34 -2.05
N GLU A 80 -3.00 -12.63 -2.71
CA GLU A 80 -1.74 -12.26 -2.08
C GLU A 80 -1.95 -11.12 -1.08
N VAL A 81 -1.44 -11.26 0.14
CA VAL A 81 -1.39 -10.18 1.14
C VAL A 81 0.07 -9.75 1.34
N ALA A 82 0.38 -8.54 0.87
CA ALA A 82 1.67 -7.87 0.99
C ALA A 82 1.65 -6.85 2.14
N MET A 83 2.82 -6.39 2.57
CA MET A 83 2.97 -5.48 3.71
C MET A 83 2.87 -4.01 3.28
N HIS A 84 2.11 -3.22 4.03
CA HIS A 84 1.98 -1.76 3.83
C HIS A 84 2.13 -0.97 5.14
N GLY A 85 3.12 -1.36 5.95
CA GLY A 85 3.36 -0.79 7.28
C GLY A 85 2.44 -1.37 8.36
N LEU A 86 2.59 -0.86 9.59
CA LEU A 86 1.83 -1.33 10.75
C LEU A 86 0.60 -0.45 10.97
N ASP A 87 0.79 0.86 11.02
CA ASP A 87 -0.22 1.87 11.32
C ASP A 87 -0.25 2.99 10.25
N HIS A 88 0.13 2.62 9.02
CA HIS A 88 0.28 3.49 7.83
C HIS A 88 1.19 4.71 8.13
N GLU A 89 2.29 4.45 8.81
CA GLU A 89 3.24 5.45 9.26
C GLU A 89 3.95 6.14 8.09
N ASP A 90 4.30 7.40 8.25
CA ASP A 90 5.27 8.03 7.36
C ASP A 90 6.67 7.54 7.72
N LEU A 91 7.13 6.50 7.02
CA LEU A 91 8.41 5.85 7.28
C LEU A 91 9.61 6.74 6.96
N THR A 92 9.42 7.87 6.28
CA THR A 92 10.48 8.83 5.94
C THR A 92 10.53 10.04 6.88
N GLY A 93 9.44 10.30 7.60
CA GLY A 93 9.24 11.51 8.40
C GLY A 93 9.01 12.80 7.59
N LEU A 94 8.99 12.76 6.26
CA LEU A 94 8.85 13.95 5.39
C LEU A 94 7.49 14.66 5.53
N LYS A 95 6.43 13.92 5.84
CA LYS A 95 5.06 14.42 6.03
C LYS A 95 4.75 14.72 7.50
N THR A 96 5.22 13.89 8.44
CA THR A 96 4.86 14.02 9.87
C THR A 96 5.88 14.84 10.67
N GLY A 97 7.11 14.97 10.18
CA GLY A 97 8.24 15.55 10.90
C GLY A 97 8.84 14.63 11.97
N ILE A 98 8.46 13.34 11.99
CA ILE A 98 9.02 12.34 12.90
C ILE A 98 9.94 11.42 12.11
N SER A 99 11.25 11.54 12.33
CA SER A 99 12.22 10.56 11.81
C SER A 99 12.23 9.33 12.71
N LEU A 100 12.28 8.15 12.08
CA LEU A 100 12.40 6.87 12.75
C LEU A 100 13.84 6.38 12.66
N ASP A 101 14.38 5.85 13.75
CA ASP A 101 15.67 5.18 13.70
C ASP A 101 15.55 3.75 13.15
N TYR A 102 16.70 3.11 12.89
CA TYR A 102 16.76 1.78 12.31
C TYR A 102 16.10 0.70 13.19
N GLY A 103 16.18 0.83 14.52
CA GLY A 103 15.54 -0.08 15.47
C GLY A 103 14.02 0.07 15.45
N GLU A 104 13.53 1.31 15.34
CA GLU A 104 12.10 1.61 15.22
C GLU A 104 11.52 1.09 13.90
N LEU A 105 12.24 1.27 12.79
CA LEU A 105 11.84 0.73 11.48
C LEU A 105 11.78 -0.81 11.52
N ARG A 106 12.77 -1.48 12.12
CA ARG A 106 12.75 -2.93 12.30
C ARG A 106 11.59 -3.40 13.16
N ALA A 107 11.31 -2.71 14.27
CA ALA A 107 10.19 -3.04 15.13
C ALA A 107 8.83 -2.90 14.42
N ILE A 108 8.67 -1.90 13.54
CA ILE A 108 7.48 -1.75 12.69
C ILE A 108 7.35 -2.94 11.73
N VAL A 109 8.43 -3.31 11.03
CA VAL A 109 8.44 -4.44 10.09
C VAL A 109 8.12 -5.77 10.79
N GLU A 110 8.78 -6.07 11.90
CA GLU A 110 8.56 -7.30 12.67
C GLU A 110 7.11 -7.42 13.15
N ARG A 111 6.54 -6.34 13.69
CA ARG A 111 5.16 -6.32 14.16
C ARG A 111 4.16 -6.42 13.01
N SER A 112 4.43 -5.76 11.88
CA SER A 112 3.60 -5.85 10.68
C SER A 112 3.54 -7.28 10.15
N ILE A 113 4.71 -7.92 10.01
CA ILE A 113 4.82 -9.31 9.54
C ILE A 113 4.11 -10.27 10.49
N SER A 114 4.31 -10.12 11.80
CA SER A 114 3.64 -10.99 12.77
C SER A 114 2.12 -10.84 12.66
N MET A 115 1.61 -9.62 12.65
CA MET A 115 0.18 -9.35 12.61
C MET A 115 -0.48 -9.83 11.30
N ILE A 116 0.16 -9.60 10.16
CA ILE A 116 -0.31 -10.14 8.87
C ILE A 116 -0.34 -11.66 8.93
N ARG A 117 0.73 -12.30 9.39
CA ARG A 117 0.79 -13.77 9.51
C ARG A 117 -0.27 -14.32 10.46
N ASP A 118 -0.55 -13.64 11.57
CA ASP A 118 -1.59 -14.06 12.51
C ASP A 118 -2.99 -13.96 11.89
N CYS A 119 -3.20 -13.02 10.96
CA CYS A 119 -4.47 -12.86 10.23
C CYS A 119 -4.62 -13.86 9.07
N THR A 120 -3.56 -14.11 8.30
CA THR A 120 -3.63 -14.83 7.01
C THR A 120 -3.03 -16.24 7.05
N GLY A 121 -2.32 -16.58 8.12
CA GLY A 121 -1.50 -17.79 8.20
C GLY A 121 -0.20 -17.76 7.40
N THR A 122 0.09 -16.67 6.66
CA THR A 122 1.27 -16.57 5.79
C THR A 122 2.04 -15.26 6.02
N SER A 123 3.38 -15.32 5.94
CA SER A 123 4.20 -14.12 5.99
C SER A 123 4.18 -13.39 4.63
N PRO A 124 4.07 -12.06 4.61
CA PRO A 124 4.04 -11.28 3.38
C PRO A 124 5.35 -11.43 2.59
N LYS A 125 5.25 -11.31 1.27
CA LYS A 125 6.40 -11.33 0.34
C LYS A 125 6.64 -10.02 -0.39
N GLY A 126 5.59 -9.21 -0.53
CA GLY A 126 5.68 -7.86 -1.05
C GLY A 126 5.73 -6.80 0.03
N PHE A 127 6.27 -5.65 -0.35
CA PHE A 127 6.14 -4.41 0.39
C PHE A 127 5.73 -3.28 -0.53
N ARG A 128 4.97 -2.33 0.00
CA ARG A 128 4.79 -0.99 -0.57
C ARG A 128 4.85 -0.02 0.59
N SER A 129 5.58 1.07 0.43
CA SER A 129 5.71 2.07 1.47
C SER A 129 4.43 2.91 1.55
N PRO A 130 3.88 3.15 2.74
CA PRO A 130 2.82 4.14 2.96
C PRO A 130 3.11 5.45 2.24
N TYR A 131 2.06 6.03 1.64
CA TYR A 131 2.14 7.27 0.87
C TYR A 131 3.09 7.24 -0.35
N MET A 132 3.55 6.06 -0.78
CA MET A 132 4.54 5.91 -1.85
C MET A 132 5.83 6.69 -1.57
N LEU A 133 6.19 6.81 -0.29
CA LEU A 133 7.43 7.44 0.16
C LEU A 133 8.42 6.37 0.60
N ALA A 134 9.29 5.95 -0.31
CA ALA A 134 10.30 4.94 -0.04
C ALA A 134 11.34 5.43 0.99
N ASN A 135 11.65 4.58 1.95
CA ASN A 135 12.77 4.74 2.89
C ASN A 135 13.84 3.71 2.52
N GLU A 136 14.97 4.16 1.96
CA GLU A 136 16.04 3.28 1.48
C GLU A 136 16.70 2.47 2.60
N ASP A 137 16.83 3.04 3.80
CA ASP A 137 17.36 2.31 4.96
C ASP A 137 16.45 1.11 5.27
N LEU A 138 15.14 1.32 5.26
CA LEU A 138 14.16 0.24 5.44
C LEU A 138 14.23 -0.78 4.31
N LEU A 139 14.18 -0.33 3.05
CA LEU A 139 14.19 -1.21 1.89
C LEU A 139 15.45 -2.09 1.84
N SER A 140 16.59 -1.58 2.31
CA SER A 140 17.86 -2.31 2.34
C SER A 140 17.83 -3.58 3.19
N PHE A 141 17.01 -3.62 4.26
CA PHE A 141 16.95 -4.75 5.19
C PHE A 141 15.70 -5.62 5.05
N LEU A 142 14.69 -5.20 4.27
CA LEU A 142 13.48 -6.01 4.06
C LEU A 142 13.77 -7.46 3.58
N PRO A 143 14.79 -7.73 2.75
CA PRO A 143 15.14 -9.10 2.38
C PRO A 143 15.50 -10.01 3.56
N GLU A 144 16.03 -9.47 4.67
CA GLU A 144 16.33 -10.24 5.89
C GLU A 144 15.06 -10.84 6.52
N TYR A 145 13.90 -10.24 6.27
CA TYR A 145 12.59 -10.68 6.76
C TYR A 145 11.82 -11.51 5.72
N GLY A 146 12.45 -11.87 4.60
CA GLY A 146 11.84 -12.70 3.56
C GLY A 146 10.89 -11.96 2.62
N ILE A 147 10.92 -10.63 2.62
CA ILE A 147 10.30 -9.78 1.59
C ILE A 147 11.15 -9.87 0.32
N THR A 148 10.52 -10.11 -0.82
CA THR A 148 11.22 -10.37 -2.09
C THR A 148 11.01 -9.29 -3.13
N TYR A 149 9.99 -8.43 -2.97
CA TYR A 149 9.76 -7.29 -3.86
C TYR A 149 9.22 -6.05 -3.13
N ASP A 150 9.48 -4.89 -3.72
CA ASP A 150 8.91 -3.59 -3.39
C ASP A 150 8.04 -3.09 -4.55
N SER A 151 7.12 -2.17 -4.26
CA SER A 151 6.31 -1.46 -5.25
C SER A 151 6.05 -0.03 -4.79
N SER A 152 7.09 0.66 -4.33
CA SER A 152 7.00 2.00 -3.75
C SER A 152 7.36 3.13 -4.70
N TYR A 153 7.99 2.83 -5.85
CA TYR A 153 8.46 3.86 -6.78
C TYR A 153 7.53 4.09 -7.96
N TYR A 154 7.44 5.35 -8.38
CA TYR A 154 6.76 5.71 -9.61
C TYR A 154 7.71 5.78 -10.80
N VAL A 155 7.35 5.15 -11.92
CA VAL A 155 8.06 5.27 -13.21
C VAL A 155 7.16 5.85 -14.28
N TYR A 156 7.73 6.65 -15.17
CA TYR A 156 6.98 7.28 -16.24
C TYR A 156 6.75 6.32 -17.42
N ALA A 157 5.53 6.26 -17.94
CA ALA A 157 5.11 5.37 -19.03
C ALA A 157 5.51 5.89 -20.43
N ASP A 158 6.69 6.51 -20.57
CA ASP A 158 7.20 6.90 -21.91
C ASP A 158 7.69 5.70 -22.72
N ARG A 159 7.84 4.54 -22.08
CA ARG A 159 8.35 3.28 -22.63
C ARG A 159 7.75 2.07 -21.89
N VAL A 160 8.10 0.86 -22.35
CA VAL A 160 7.79 -0.38 -21.62
C VAL A 160 8.41 -0.33 -20.22
N VAL A 161 7.54 -0.34 -19.20
CA VAL A 161 7.95 -0.39 -17.80
C VAL A 161 8.57 -1.76 -17.50
N ARG A 162 9.76 -1.74 -16.88
CA ARG A 162 10.51 -2.94 -16.51
C ARG A 162 10.72 -2.98 -15.01
N LEU A 163 10.65 -4.19 -14.47
CA LEU A 163 11.09 -4.47 -13.11
C LEU A 163 12.61 -4.25 -13.03
N TYR A 164 13.11 -3.75 -11.91
CA TYR A 164 14.54 -3.54 -11.67
C TYR A 164 14.88 -3.95 -10.24
N ARG A 165 16.17 -4.07 -9.92
CA ARG A 165 16.60 -4.35 -8.54
C ARG A 165 17.05 -3.06 -7.87
N LEU A 166 16.62 -2.85 -6.64
CA LEU A 166 17.15 -1.84 -5.75
C LEU A 166 18.51 -2.28 -5.20
N ASP A 167 19.22 -1.32 -4.62
CA ASP A 167 20.41 -1.61 -3.81
C ASP A 167 20.00 -2.52 -2.63
N GLY A 168 20.73 -3.60 -2.41
CA GLY A 168 20.32 -4.67 -1.48
C GLY A 168 19.55 -5.83 -2.12
N GLY A 169 19.26 -5.76 -3.44
CA GLY A 169 18.79 -6.89 -4.24
C GLY A 169 17.28 -7.10 -4.26
N LEU A 170 16.51 -6.27 -3.56
CA LEU A 170 15.05 -6.27 -3.58
C LEU A 170 14.54 -5.96 -5.00
N LEU A 171 13.56 -6.73 -5.50
CA LEU A 171 12.98 -6.49 -6.82
C LEU A 171 11.95 -5.34 -6.72
N GLU A 172 12.16 -4.25 -7.45
CA GLU A 172 11.17 -3.19 -7.57
C GLU A 172 10.21 -3.47 -8.73
N ILE A 173 8.91 -3.43 -8.40
CA ILE A 173 7.79 -3.48 -9.32
C ILE A 173 7.15 -2.09 -9.32
N PRO A 174 7.63 -1.16 -10.16
CA PRO A 174 7.27 0.24 -10.04
C PRO A 174 5.81 0.48 -10.46
N VAL A 175 5.18 1.43 -9.77
CA VAL A 175 3.85 1.93 -10.11
C VAL A 175 3.97 2.91 -11.28
N VAL A 176 3.04 2.82 -12.21
CA VAL A 176 3.11 3.58 -13.45
C VAL A 176 2.50 4.96 -13.25
N LYS A 177 3.18 5.98 -13.78
CA LYS A 177 2.62 7.32 -14.00
C LYS A 177 2.77 7.75 -15.45
N ALA A 178 1.84 8.56 -15.93
CA ALA A 178 1.82 9.09 -17.28
C ALA A 178 1.24 10.51 -17.27
N ASN A 179 0.98 11.10 -18.44
CA ASN A 179 0.16 12.29 -18.56
C ASN A 179 -1.13 11.96 -19.30
N ASP A 180 -2.24 12.59 -18.90
CA ASP A 180 -3.46 12.62 -19.68
C ASP A 180 -3.31 13.48 -20.96
N ALA A 181 -4.37 13.53 -21.77
CA ALA A 181 -4.37 14.29 -23.03
C ALA A 181 -4.15 15.80 -22.86
N LEU A 182 -4.36 16.34 -21.66
CA LEU A 182 -4.15 17.75 -21.32
C LEU A 182 -2.77 18.00 -20.69
N GLY A 183 -1.95 16.96 -20.53
CA GLY A 183 -0.62 17.04 -19.96
C GLY A 183 -0.59 16.96 -18.43
N ASN A 184 -1.72 16.70 -17.74
CA ASN A 184 -1.70 16.53 -16.30
C ASN A 184 -1.21 15.14 -15.94
N GLN A 185 -0.41 15.04 -14.87
CA GLN A 185 0.09 13.76 -14.40
C GLN A 185 -1.06 12.86 -13.93
N ILE A 186 -1.01 11.60 -14.34
CA ILE A 186 -1.84 10.49 -13.86
C ILE A 186 -0.95 9.41 -13.30
N THR A 187 -1.46 8.68 -12.31
CA THR A 187 -0.86 7.44 -11.81
C THR A 187 -1.84 6.30 -12.09
N SER A 188 -1.38 5.06 -12.05
CA SER A 188 -2.26 3.89 -12.14
C SER A 188 -3.14 3.68 -10.88
N TYR A 189 -3.17 4.65 -9.96
CA TYR A 189 -4.14 4.67 -8.86
C TYR A 189 -5.48 5.21 -9.34
N LEU A 190 -6.54 4.44 -9.12
CA LEU A 190 -7.91 4.81 -9.54
C LEU A 190 -8.63 5.74 -8.55
N TRP A 191 -8.03 6.00 -7.38
CA TRP A 191 -8.64 6.81 -6.31
C TRP A 191 -9.19 8.18 -6.77
N PRO A 192 -8.48 8.98 -7.59
CA PRO A 192 -9.02 10.25 -8.08
C PRO A 192 -10.32 10.12 -8.89
N VAL A 193 -10.54 8.99 -9.56
CA VAL A 193 -11.80 8.72 -10.27
C VAL A 193 -12.91 8.39 -9.29
N HIS A 194 -12.63 7.62 -8.23
CA HIS A 194 -13.61 7.31 -7.20
C HIS A 194 -14.08 8.55 -6.43
N GLU A 195 -13.21 9.55 -6.25
CA GLU A 195 -13.56 10.84 -5.65
C GLU A 195 -14.25 11.81 -6.61
N GLY A 196 -14.46 11.43 -7.89
CA GLY A 196 -15.02 12.33 -8.91
C GLY A 196 -14.10 13.50 -9.28
N LYS A 197 -12.83 13.46 -8.87
CA LYS A 197 -11.82 14.48 -9.22
C LYS A 197 -11.25 14.28 -10.61
N ARG A 198 -11.52 13.13 -11.24
CA ARG A 198 -11.06 12.77 -12.59
C ARG A 198 -12.11 11.95 -13.34
N PRO A 199 -12.36 12.21 -14.64
CA PRO A 199 -13.20 11.35 -15.47
C PRO A 199 -12.51 10.02 -15.77
N LYS A 200 -13.29 8.93 -15.92
CA LYS A 200 -12.75 7.59 -16.21
C LYS A 200 -12.07 7.51 -17.57
N GLU A 201 -12.45 8.37 -18.50
CA GLU A 201 -11.92 8.47 -19.86
C GLU A 201 -10.45 8.90 -19.89
N ASP A 202 -9.94 9.51 -18.81
CA ASP A 202 -8.53 9.89 -18.68
C ASP A 202 -7.62 8.73 -18.26
N ILE A 203 -8.20 7.58 -17.86
CA ILE A 203 -7.44 6.38 -17.50
C ILE A 203 -7.32 5.53 -18.76
N VAL A 204 -6.16 5.63 -19.43
CA VAL A 204 -5.82 4.93 -20.67
C VAL A 204 -4.75 3.89 -20.43
#